data_AF-A0A7Y5E3Q8-F1
#
_entry.id   AF-A0A7Y5E3Q8-F1
#
_cell.length_a   1.000
_cell.length_b   1.000
_cell.length_c   1.000
_cell.angle_alpha   90.00
_cell.angle_beta   90.00
_cell.angle_gamma   90.00
#
_symmetry.space_group_name_H-M   'P 1'
#
loop_
_entity.id
_entity.type
_entity.pdbx_description
1 polymer ?
#
loop_
_entity_poly.entity_id
_entity_poly.type
_entity_poly.pdbx_seq_one_letter_code
_entity_poly.pdbx_strand_id
1 'polypeptide(L)'
;FLGFEVDEQVSDRLAALKRSGRSPADALPLPLPLVGPLSPAKLAEAFAGLGGEAPFTVVPGGRQLKGAAPAAPDAAVKRLAAALVSASPLPTEYPLPFFKVEG
;
A
#
# COMPACT_ATOMS: atom_id res chain seq x y z
N PHE A 1 -3.54 -4.12 9.69
CA PHE A 1 -3.07 -5.43 10.17
C PHE A 1 -3.64 -6.49 9.25
N LEU A 2 -2.80 -7.33 8.63
CA LEU A 2 -3.27 -8.37 7.70
C LEU A 2 -3.41 -9.75 8.38
N GLY A 3 -3.11 -9.82 9.68
CA GLY A 3 -3.07 -11.06 10.44
C GLY A 3 -1.63 -11.55 10.62
N PHE A 4 -1.38 -12.20 11.76
CA PHE A 4 -0.06 -12.67 12.15
C PHE A 4 0.60 -13.54 11.07
N GLU A 5 -0.13 -14.51 10.53
CA GLU A 5 0.39 -15.45 9.54
C GLU A 5 0.84 -14.74 8.25
N VAL A 6 0.05 -13.80 7.75
CA VAL A 6 0.40 -13.04 6.54
C VAL A 6 1.59 -12.13 6.80
N ASP A 7 1.64 -11.47 7.96
CA ASP A 7 2.73 -10.57 8.33
C ASP A 7 4.07 -11.32 8.49
N GLU A 8 4.05 -12.54 9.06
CA GLU A 8 5.21 -13.45 9.14
C GLU A 8 5.66 -13.88 7.74
N GLN A 9 4.76 -14.35 6.88
CA GLN A 9 5.09 -14.77 5.51
C GLN A 9 5.73 -13.63 4.70
N VAL A 10 5.22 -12.40 4.83
CA VAL A 10 5.80 -11.21 4.20
C VAL A 10 7.20 -10.93 4.74
N SER A 11 7.40 -11.05 6.05
CA SER A 11 8.68 -10.82 6.71
C SER A 11 9.74 -11.83 6.26
N ASP A 12 9.40 -13.11 6.23
CA ASP A 12 10.26 -14.18 5.74
C ASP A 12 10.62 -13.99 4.26
N ARG A 13 9.60 -13.68 3.44
CA ARG A 13 9.81 -13.44 2.00
C ARG A 13 10.75 -12.27 1.76
N LEU A 14 10.57 -11.17 2.49
CA LEU A 14 11.43 -9.99 2.40
C LEU A 14 12.86 -10.31 2.86
N ALA A 15 13.04 -11.07 3.94
CA ALA A 15 14.34 -11.50 4.42
C ALA A 15 15.07 -12.38 3.40
N ALA A 16 14.36 -13.29 2.73
CA ALA A 16 14.90 -14.10 1.64
C ALA A 16 15.29 -13.25 0.42
N LEU A 17 14.47 -12.27 0.02
CA LEU A 17 14.77 -11.36 -1.09
C LEU A 17 16.03 -10.55 -0.83
N LYS A 18 16.18 -9.98 0.38
CA LYS A 18 17.38 -9.23 0.79
C LYS A 18 18.66 -10.07 0.72
N ARG A 19 18.57 -11.37 1.04
CA ARG A 19 19.71 -12.31 1.00
C ARG A 19 19.97 -12.91 -0.39
N SER A 20 19.11 -12.67 -1.37
CA SER A 20 19.20 -13.32 -2.70
C SER A 20 20.33 -12.78 -3.59
N GLY A 21 20.96 -11.65 -3.23
CA GLY A 21 21.98 -11.00 -4.05
C GLY A 21 21.46 -10.35 -5.35
N ARG A 22 20.17 -10.49 -5.66
CA ARG A 22 19.52 -9.84 -6.81
C ARG A 22 19.26 -8.37 -6.52
N SER A 23 19.30 -7.54 -7.56
CA SER A 23 18.91 -6.13 -7.43
C SER A 23 17.43 -6.03 -7.06
N PRO A 24 16.97 -4.97 -6.37
CA PRO A 24 15.56 -4.76 -6.10
C PRO A 24 14.68 -4.80 -7.36
N ALA A 25 15.15 -4.23 -8.47
CA ALA A 25 14.45 -4.23 -9.75
C ALA A 25 14.22 -5.64 -10.33
N ASP A 26 15.17 -6.56 -10.12
CA ASP A 26 15.02 -7.96 -10.55
C ASP A 26 14.25 -8.82 -9.53
N ALA A 27 14.34 -8.43 -8.25
CA ALA A 27 13.79 -9.18 -7.13
C ALA A 27 12.30 -8.91 -6.89
N LEU A 28 11.84 -7.69 -7.17
CA LEU A 28 10.51 -7.19 -6.89
C LEU A 28 9.80 -6.78 -8.19
N PRO A 29 8.77 -7.52 -8.63
CA PRO A 29 8.02 -7.21 -9.85
C PRO A 29 7.02 -6.08 -9.61
N LEU A 30 7.51 -4.90 -9.20
CA LEU A 30 6.68 -3.74 -8.90
C LEU A 30 6.35 -2.95 -10.18
N PRO A 31 5.15 -2.33 -10.25
CA PRO A 31 4.72 -1.54 -11.41
C PRO A 31 5.38 -0.14 -11.46
N LEU A 32 6.60 -0.01 -10.93
CA LEU A 32 7.35 1.24 -10.91
C LEU A 32 8.86 0.97 -10.95
N PRO A 33 9.66 1.85 -11.58
CA PRO A 33 11.11 1.72 -11.55
C PRO A 33 11.63 1.88 -10.11
N LEU A 34 12.43 0.92 -9.67
CA LEU A 34 13.03 0.90 -8.33
C LEU A 34 14.44 1.50 -8.29
N VAL A 35 14.93 2.00 -9.43
CA VAL A 35 16.26 2.61 -9.58
C VAL A 35 16.08 4.04 -10.07
N GLY A 36 16.78 4.97 -9.42
CA GLY A 36 16.74 6.40 -9.73
C GLY A 36 15.92 7.23 -8.73
N PRO A 37 15.70 8.53 -9.02
CA PRO A 37 14.95 9.43 -8.14
C PRO A 37 13.48 9.01 -8.00
N LEU A 38 12.95 9.09 -6.78
CA LEU A 38 11.52 8.88 -6.52
C LEU A 38 10.70 9.96 -7.21
N SER A 39 9.71 9.54 -8.02
CA SER A 39 8.74 10.43 -8.63
C SER A 39 7.39 10.29 -7.92
N PRO A 40 6.93 11.31 -7.16
CA PRO A 40 5.62 11.31 -6.53
C PRO A 40 4.47 11.05 -7.52
N ALA A 41 4.55 11.63 -8.71
CA ALA A 41 3.54 11.47 -9.75
C ALA A 41 3.47 10.03 -10.27
N LYS A 42 4.61 9.41 -10.59
CA LYS A 42 4.65 8.00 -11.04
C LYS A 42 4.20 7.04 -9.93
N LEU A 43 4.53 7.35 -8.68
CA LEU A 43 4.07 6.56 -7.53
C LEU A 43 2.54 6.62 -7.41
N ALA A 44 1.97 7.82 -7.49
CA ALA A 44 0.52 8.00 -7.41
C ALA A 44 -0.22 7.31 -8.56
N GLU A 45 0.29 7.43 -9.79
CA GLU A 45 -0.24 6.76 -10.97
C GLU A 45 -0.21 5.22 -10.81
N ALA A 46 0.94 4.66 -10.43
CA ALA A 46 1.10 3.23 -10.24
C ALA A 46 0.14 2.68 -9.18
N PHE A 47 -0.08 3.41 -8.09
CA PHE A 47 -0.92 2.97 -6.96
C PHE A 47 -2.42 3.19 -7.21
N ALA A 48 -2.80 4.25 -7.93
CA ALA A 48 -4.18 4.46 -8.36
C ALA A 48 -4.68 3.31 -9.25
N GLY A 49 -3.80 2.76 -10.09
CA GLY A 49 -4.11 1.60 -10.94
C GLY A 49 -4.31 0.27 -10.20
N LEU A 50 -3.94 0.16 -8.92
CA LEU A 50 -3.99 -1.10 -8.17
C LEU A 50 -5.36 -1.39 -7.54
N GLY A 51 -6.05 -0.37 -7.00
CA GLY A 51 -7.14 -0.55 -6.04
C GLY A 51 -8.54 -0.08 -6.45
N GLY A 52 -8.67 0.53 -7.64
CA GLY A 52 -9.90 1.22 -8.03
C GLY A 52 -10.21 2.41 -7.11
N GLU A 53 -11.46 2.89 -7.14
CA GLU A 53 -11.89 3.96 -6.22
C GLU A 53 -11.86 3.49 -4.76
N ALA A 54 -11.14 4.24 -3.92
CA ALA A 54 -11.04 4.00 -2.48
C ALA A 54 -11.60 5.21 -1.71
N PRO A 55 -12.94 5.38 -1.64
CA PRO A 55 -13.55 6.51 -0.96
C PRO A 55 -13.25 6.48 0.54
N PHE A 56 -12.90 7.63 1.12
CA PHE A 56 -12.59 7.76 2.55
C PHE A 56 -13.17 9.04 3.15
N THR A 57 -13.16 9.10 4.48
CA THR A 57 -13.42 10.31 5.27
C THR A 57 -12.20 10.62 6.11
N VAL A 58 -11.81 11.89 6.19
CA VAL A 58 -10.73 12.34 7.07
C VAL A 58 -11.26 12.46 8.49
N VAL A 59 -10.62 11.78 9.43
CA VAL A 59 -10.90 11.79 10.86
C VAL A 59 -9.60 12.02 11.64
N PRO A 60 -9.62 12.32 12.95
CA PRO A 60 -8.38 12.52 13.72
C PRO A 60 -7.39 11.34 13.64
N GLY A 61 -7.88 10.11 13.48
CA GLY A 61 -7.07 8.90 13.34
C GLY A 61 -6.53 8.62 11.92
N GLY A 62 -6.86 9.45 10.93
CA GLY A 62 -6.35 9.32 9.57
C GLY A 62 -7.46 9.31 8.50
N ARG A 63 -7.23 8.55 7.41
CA ARG A 63 -8.21 8.37 6.33
C ARG A 63 -8.99 7.07 6.56
N GLN A 64 -10.21 7.18 7.06
CA GLN A 64 -11.07 6.02 7.23
C GLN A 64 -11.73 5.67 5.89
N LEU A 65 -11.39 4.52 5.30
CA LEU A 65 -12.06 4.04 4.09
C LEU A 65 -13.52 3.69 4.39
N LYS A 66 -14.40 3.93 3.40
CA LYS A 66 -15.81 3.55 3.49
C LYS A 66 -15.98 2.04 3.27
N GLY A 67 -16.87 1.44 4.06
CA GLY A 67 -17.21 0.02 4.00
C GLY A 67 -16.25 -0.88 4.78
N ALA A 68 -16.56 -2.19 4.80
CA ALA A 68 -15.76 -3.20 5.46
C ALA A 68 -14.44 -3.48 4.71
N ALA A 69 -13.43 -3.91 5.45
CA ALA A 69 -12.21 -4.43 4.85
C ALA A 69 -12.53 -5.66 3.98
N PRO A 70 -12.00 -5.74 2.74
CA PRO A 70 -12.09 -6.97 1.96
C PRO A 70 -11.51 -8.17 2.72
N ALA A 71 -12.17 -9.32 2.65
CA ALA A 71 -11.67 -10.56 3.28
C ALA A 71 -10.34 -11.05 2.68
N ALA A 72 -10.11 -10.76 1.39
CA ALA A 72 -8.86 -11.07 0.71
C ALA A 72 -7.79 -10.01 1.05
N PRO A 73 -6.62 -10.41 1.60
CA PRO A 73 -5.54 -9.46 1.97
C PRO A 73 -5.04 -8.61 0.80
N ASP A 74 -4.88 -9.21 -0.38
CA ASP A 74 -4.51 -8.51 -1.63
C ASP A 74 -5.45 -7.32 -1.90
N ALA A 75 -6.76 -7.57 -1.87
CA ALA A 75 -7.76 -6.56 -2.19
C ALA A 75 -7.79 -5.43 -1.14
N ALA A 76 -7.58 -5.79 0.14
CA ALA A 76 -7.47 -4.81 1.21
C ALA A 76 -6.22 -3.93 1.02
N VAL A 77 -5.05 -4.51 0.75
CA VAL A 77 -3.80 -3.78 0.51
C VAL A 77 -3.92 -2.85 -0.70
N LYS A 78 -4.50 -3.33 -1.81
CA LYS A 78 -4.70 -2.51 -3.01
C LYS A 78 -5.56 -1.27 -2.75
N ARG A 79 -6.64 -1.41 -1.97
CA ARG A 79 -7.50 -0.27 -1.57
C ARG A 79 -6.78 0.70 -0.63
N LEU A 80 -6.03 0.20 0.35
CA LEU A 80 -5.23 1.04 1.24
C LEU A 80 -4.15 1.81 0.46
N ALA A 81 -3.49 1.14 -0.48
CA ALA A 81 -2.50 1.75 -1.38
C ALA A 81 -3.11 2.86 -2.24
N ALA A 82 -4.28 2.63 -2.84
CA ALA A 82 -5.00 3.64 -3.61
C ALA A 82 -5.41 4.85 -2.75
N ALA A 83 -5.91 4.62 -1.52
CA ALA A 83 -6.29 5.70 -0.59
C ALA A 83 -5.09 6.48 -0.02
N LEU A 84 -3.89 5.88 -0.02
CA LEU A 84 -2.66 6.57 0.39
C LEU A 84 -2.30 7.67 -0.62
N VAL A 85 -2.41 7.36 -1.91
CA VAL A 85 -1.97 8.23 -3.02
C VAL A 85 -3.08 9.06 -3.65
N SER A 86 -4.31 8.96 -3.16
CA SER A 86 -5.50 9.61 -3.75
C SER A 86 -5.49 11.14 -3.71
N ALA A 87 -4.53 11.75 -3.01
CA ALA A 87 -4.33 13.19 -3.01
C ALA A 87 -3.16 13.55 -3.94
N SER A 88 -3.39 14.50 -4.85
CA SER A 88 -2.35 15.11 -5.69
C SER A 88 -2.27 16.61 -5.34
N PRO A 89 -1.11 17.13 -4.90
CA PRO A 89 0.15 16.40 -4.68
C PRO A 89 0.02 15.37 -3.55
N LEU A 90 0.96 14.41 -3.51
CA LEU A 90 1.04 13.46 -2.39
C LEU A 90 1.07 14.25 -1.09
N PRO A 91 0.26 13.84 -0.10
CA PRO A 91 0.08 14.62 1.11
C PRO A 91 1.43 14.69 1.86
N THR A 92 1.78 15.89 2.32
CA THR A 92 2.99 16.15 3.13
C THR A 92 2.82 15.72 4.58
N GLU A 93 1.57 15.52 4.99
CA GLU A 93 1.14 15.05 6.31
C GLU A 93 0.48 13.67 6.14
N TYR A 94 0.66 12.78 7.12
CA TYR A 94 0.26 11.37 7.01
C TYR A 94 -0.99 11.02 7.84
N PRO A 95 -2.22 11.37 7.41
CA PRO A 95 -3.36 10.59 7.83
C PRO A 95 -3.32 9.25 7.08
N LEU A 96 -2.78 8.21 7.72
CA LEU A 96 -2.68 6.87 7.15
C LEU A 96 -4.08 6.32 6.82
N PRO A 97 -4.27 5.67 5.66
CA PRO A 97 -5.51 5.00 5.34
C PRO A 97 -5.72 3.77 6.23
N PHE A 98 -6.95 3.57 6.69
CA PHE A 98 -7.33 2.41 7.46
C PHE A 98 -8.79 2.00 7.19
N PHE A 99 -9.09 0.72 7.39
CA PHE A 99 -10.45 0.24 7.53
C PHE A 99 -10.85 0.26 8.99
N LYS A 100 -12.10 0.65 9.28
CA LYS A 100 -12.64 0.51 10.62
C LYS A 100 -12.72 -0.97 10.97
N VAL A 101 -12.17 -1.37 12.12
CA VAL A 101 -12.39 -2.71 12.67
C VAL A 101 -13.80 -2.74 13.21
N GLU A 102 -14.64 -3.64 12.71
CA GLU A 102 -15.92 -3.93 13.36
C GLU A 102 -15.62 -4.65 14.68
N GLY A 103 -16.10 -4.06 15.78
CA GLY A 103 -15.95 -4.61 17.13
C GLY A 103 -16.99 -5.64 17.46
#